data_AF-A0A239B9F5-F1
#
_entry.id   AF-A0A239B9F5-F1
#
_cell.length_a   1.000
_cell.length_b   1.000
_cell.length_c   1.000
_cell.angle_alpha   90.00
_cell.angle_beta   90.00
_cell.angle_gamma   90.00
#
_symmetry.space_group_name_H-M   'P 1'
#
loop_
_entity.id
_entity.type
_entity.pdbx_description
1 polymer ?
#
loop_
_entity_poly.entity_id
_entity_poly.type
_entity_poly.pdbx_seq_one_letter_code
_entity_poly.pdbx_strand_id
1 'polypeptide(L)'
;MAIKGEKYHMIEVESYLPTSTSGLHGKVHIRPVPGQAGFPPDLHVQCSKDLSKEYPVGTRFLIKGKLNDLQGGGKFIYSSYQWAYEVISIGSGPVIKY
;
A
#
# COMPACT_ATOMS: atom_id res chain seq x y z
N MET A 1 -16.57 3.02 5.34
CA MET A 1 -16.84 3.00 6.78
C MET A 1 -15.82 2.08 7.42
N ALA A 2 -15.12 2.54 8.47
CA ALA A 2 -14.18 1.67 9.18
C ALA A 2 -14.94 0.44 9.69
N ILE A 3 -14.43 -0.75 9.38
CA ILE A 3 -15.02 -1.99 9.90
C ILE A 3 -14.89 -1.95 11.42
N LYS A 4 -16.04 -2.07 12.09
CA LYS A 4 -16.14 -1.87 13.55
C LYS A 4 -15.41 -3.01 14.26
N GLY A 5 -14.32 -2.67 14.96
CA GLY A 5 -13.49 -3.64 15.70
C GLY A 5 -12.20 -4.07 15.00
N GLU A 6 -11.94 -3.56 13.79
CA GLU A 6 -10.70 -3.85 13.08
C GLU A 6 -9.51 -3.18 13.77
N LYS A 7 -8.52 -3.97 14.19
CA LYS A 7 -7.31 -3.47 14.84
C LYS A 7 -6.33 -2.93 13.80
N TYR A 8 -5.39 -2.13 14.28
CA TYR A 8 -4.23 -1.78 13.48
C TYR A 8 -3.27 -2.96 13.45
N HIS A 9 -2.86 -3.33 12.24
CA HIS A 9 -1.89 -4.39 11.98
C HIS A 9 -0.66 -3.78 11.33
N MET A 10 0.49 -4.40 11.57
CA MET A 10 1.69 -4.15 10.78
C MET A 10 1.54 -4.96 9.49
N ILE A 11 1.47 -4.28 8.36
CA ILE A 11 1.21 -4.85 7.03
C ILE A 11 2.46 -4.60 6.20
N GLU A 12 2.93 -5.65 5.53
CA GLU A 12 4.08 -5.53 4.64
C GLU A 12 3.53 -5.20 3.26
N VAL A 13 3.98 -4.10 2.69
CA VAL A 13 3.53 -3.59 1.42
C VAL A 13 4.71 -3.41 0.48
N GLU A 14 4.48 -3.54 -0.81
CA GLU A 14 5.48 -3.33 -1.84
C GLU A 14 5.01 -2.31 -2.86
N SER A 15 5.97 -1.53 -3.38
CA SER A 15 5.75 -0.66 -4.52
C SER A 15 5.79 -1.44 -5.83
N TYR A 16 4.81 -1.23 -6.71
CA TYR A 16 4.73 -1.89 -8.01
C TYR A 16 4.27 -0.93 -9.11
N LEU A 17 4.60 -1.28 -10.35
CA LEU A 17 4.11 -0.57 -11.54
C LEU A 17 2.90 -1.33 -12.08
N PRO A 18 1.67 -0.78 -11.97
CA PRO A 18 0.53 -1.37 -12.64
C PRO A 18 0.67 -1.22 -14.16
N THR A 19 0.29 -2.25 -14.90
CA THR A 19 0.23 -2.25 -16.36
C THR A 19 -0.92 -1.40 -16.91
N SER A 20 -1.96 -1.16 -16.11
CA SER A 20 -3.06 -0.23 -16.41
C SER A 20 -3.40 0.56 -15.16
N THR A 21 -3.46 1.88 -15.28
CA THR A 21 -3.76 2.75 -14.14
C THR A 21 -5.26 2.87 -13.86
N SER A 22 -6.17 2.34 -14.69
CA SER A 22 -7.64 2.35 -14.48
C SER A 22 -8.22 3.66 -13.93
N GLY A 23 -7.63 4.83 -14.27
CA GLY A 23 -8.05 6.15 -13.78
C GLY A 23 -7.45 6.59 -12.43
N LEU A 24 -6.60 5.78 -11.79
CA LEU A 24 -5.84 6.15 -10.61
C LEU A 24 -4.64 7.02 -10.98
N HIS A 25 -4.45 8.09 -10.20
CA HIS A 25 -3.36 9.04 -10.41
C HIS A 25 -2.04 8.48 -9.87
N GLY A 26 -1.26 7.87 -10.75
CA GLY A 26 0.15 7.61 -10.48
C GLY A 26 0.77 6.48 -11.30
N LYS A 27 2.09 6.55 -11.52
CA LYS A 27 2.88 5.48 -12.14
C LYS A 27 3.20 4.36 -11.17
N VAL A 28 3.45 4.69 -9.89
CA VAL A 28 3.83 3.71 -8.85
C VAL A 28 2.70 3.56 -7.84
N HIS A 29 2.28 2.32 -7.62
CA HIS A 29 1.21 1.95 -6.70
C HIS A 29 1.78 1.10 -5.56
N ILE A 30 1.07 1.06 -4.44
CA ILE A 30 1.44 0.25 -3.28
C ILE A 30 0.40 -0.84 -3.09
N ARG A 31 0.86 -2.09 -2.91
CA ARG A 31 0.01 -3.25 -2.63
C ARG A 31 0.55 -4.07 -1.47
N PRO A 32 -0.26 -4.88 -0.78
CA PRO A 32 0.23 -5.84 0.20
C PRO A 32 1.13 -6.88 -0.45
N VAL A 33 2.16 -7.32 0.27
CA VAL A 33 3.00 -8.44 -0.18
C VAL A 33 2.14 -9.71 -0.22
N PRO A 34 2.19 -10.49 -1.31
CA PRO A 34 1.48 -11.76 -1.40
C PRO A 34 1.86 -12.71 -0.26
N GLY A 35 0.87 -13.41 0.30
CA GLY A 35 1.07 -14.37 1.40
C GLY A 35 0.67 -13.86 2.79
N GLN A 36 0.26 -12.60 2.91
CA GLN A 36 -0.30 -12.08 4.16
C GLN A 36 -1.76 -12.51 4.34
N ALA A 37 -2.04 -13.26 5.41
CA ALA A 37 -3.38 -13.72 5.73
C ALA A 37 -4.33 -12.53 5.97
N GLY A 38 -5.40 -12.43 5.18
CA GLY A 38 -6.39 -11.35 5.27
C GLY A 38 -6.05 -10.09 4.45
N PHE A 39 -4.88 -10.04 3.80
CA PHE A 39 -4.46 -8.90 2.97
C PHE A 39 -4.05 -9.35 1.56
N PRO A 40 -5.03 -9.64 0.67
CA PRO A 40 -4.71 -9.99 -0.71
C PRO A 40 -3.97 -8.86 -1.44
N PRO A 41 -3.06 -9.19 -2.38
CA PRO A 41 -2.26 -8.21 -3.14
C PRO A 41 -3.11 -7.34 -4.09
N ASP A 42 -4.35 -7.75 -4.35
CA ASP A 42 -5.31 -6.96 -5.13
C ASP A 42 -5.97 -5.83 -4.32
N LEU A 43 -5.76 -5.78 -2.99
CA LEU A 43 -6.27 -4.70 -2.16
C LEU A 43 -5.50 -3.41 -2.42
N HIS A 44 -6.26 -2.34 -2.61
CA HIS A 44 -5.69 -1.01 -2.67
C HIS A 44 -5.21 -0.55 -1.29
N VAL A 45 -3.98 -0.04 -1.22
CA VAL A 45 -3.40 0.52 0.01
C VAL A 45 -3.36 2.04 -0.09
N GLN A 46 -4.17 2.71 0.73
CA GLN A 46 -4.02 4.15 0.95
C GLN A 46 -2.94 4.38 2.02
N CYS A 47 -1.82 4.96 1.61
CA CYS A 47 -0.68 5.28 2.48
C CYS A 47 -0.03 6.61 2.04
N SER A 48 1.06 7.00 2.71
CA SER A 48 1.82 8.20 2.29
C SER A 48 2.33 8.06 0.86
N LYS A 49 2.30 9.15 0.11
CA LYS A 49 2.85 9.23 -1.26
C LYS A 49 4.37 9.11 -1.26
N ASP A 50 5.03 9.26 -0.12
CA ASP A 50 6.48 9.16 -0.01
C ASP A 50 6.96 7.75 -0.40
N LEU A 51 6.20 6.70 -0.02
CA LEU A 51 6.53 5.30 -0.34
C LEU A 51 6.59 5.04 -1.84
N SER A 52 5.81 5.78 -2.64
CA SER A 52 5.75 5.63 -4.09
C SER A 52 6.62 6.63 -4.85
N LYS A 53 7.12 7.69 -4.20
CA LYS A 53 7.90 8.77 -4.83
C LYS A 53 9.38 8.77 -4.47
N GLU A 54 9.70 8.47 -3.21
CA GLU A 54 11.06 8.60 -2.67
C GLU A 54 11.89 7.33 -2.85
N TYR A 55 11.25 6.19 -3.12
CA TYR A 55 11.90 4.89 -3.16
C TYR A 55 11.81 4.22 -4.55
N PRO A 56 12.76 3.33 -4.87
CA PRO A 56 12.69 2.50 -6.06
C PRO A 56 11.41 1.63 -6.11
N VAL A 57 10.93 1.33 -7.32
CA VAL A 57 9.90 0.30 -7.52
C VAL A 57 10.41 -1.06 -7.02
N GLY A 58 9.53 -1.81 -6.35
CA GLY A 58 9.84 -3.09 -5.72
C GLY A 58 10.33 -2.97 -4.28
N THR A 59 10.35 -1.76 -3.72
CA THR A 59 10.71 -1.54 -2.32
C THR A 59 9.60 -2.06 -1.41
N ARG A 60 9.99 -2.77 -0.36
CA ARG A 60 9.09 -3.32 0.66
C ARG A 60 9.13 -2.46 1.92
N PHE A 61 7.95 -2.20 2.46
CA PHE A 61 7.74 -1.37 3.63
C PHE A 61 6.85 -2.09 4.62
N LEU A 62 7.11 -1.89 5.90
CA LEU A 62 6.21 -2.29 6.97
C LEU A 62 5.46 -1.04 7.43
N ILE A 63 4.15 -1.03 7.20
CA ILE A 63 3.27 0.09 7.55
C ILE A 63 2.24 -0.35 8.59
N LYS A 64 1.83 0.60 9.43
CA LYS A 64 0.67 0.40 10.30
C LYS A 64 -0.60 0.68 9.52
N GLY A 65 -1.38 -0.35 9.21
CA GLY A 65 -2.63 -0.22 8.47
C GLY A 65 -3.79 -0.92 9.16
N LYS A 66 -5.00 -0.61 8.73
CA LYS A 66 -6.18 -1.43 9.04
C LYS A 66 -6.99 -1.67 7.79
N LEU A 67 -7.69 -2.78 7.75
CA LEU A 67 -8.66 -3.04 6.70
C LEU A 67 -9.88 -2.13 6.90
N ASN A 68 -10.40 -1.64 5.79
CA ASN A 68 -11.50 -0.71 5.72
C ASN A 68 -12.40 -1.13 4.56
N ASP A 69 -13.70 -0.89 4.69
CA ASP A 69 -14.68 -1.26 3.68
C ASP A 69 -15.32 0.00 3.13
N LEU A 70 -15.33 0.15 1.81
CA LEU A 70 -16.21 1.11 1.16
C LEU A 70 -17.59 0.44 1.14
N GLN A 71 -18.57 1.09 1.77
CA GLN A 71 -19.94 0.56 1.88
C GLN A 71 -20.50 0.24 0.49
N GLY A 72 -20.41 -1.03 0.08
CA GLY A 72 -20.79 -1.53 -1.26
C GLY A 72 -19.73 -1.42 -2.38
N GLY A 73 -18.52 -0.93 -2.10
CA GLY A 73 -17.49 -0.61 -3.11
C GLY A 73 -16.16 -1.37 -2.97
N GLY A 74 -16.05 -2.31 -2.05
CA GLY A 74 -14.88 -3.16 -1.86
C GLY A 74 -13.99 -2.77 -0.67
N LYS A 75 -13.03 -3.65 -0.35
CA LYS A 75 -12.13 -3.51 0.78
C LYS A 75 -10.84 -2.79 0.36
N PHE A 76 -10.27 -2.03 1.27
CA PHE A 76 -8.98 -1.34 1.09
C PHE A 76 -8.24 -1.26 2.43
N ILE A 77 -6.93 -1.09 2.37
CA ILE A 77 -6.11 -0.85 3.56
C ILE A 77 -5.93 0.65 3.72
N TYR A 78 -6.21 1.14 4.92
CA TYR A 78 -5.97 2.53 5.29
C TYR A 78 -4.80 2.63 6.25
N SER A 79 -3.78 3.39 5.87
CA SER A 79 -2.67 3.85 6.70
C SER A 79 -2.64 5.36 6.69
N SER A 80 -2.53 5.98 7.86
CA SER A 80 -2.36 7.44 7.93
C SER A 80 -1.01 7.84 7.33
N TYR A 81 -0.99 8.97 6.62
CA TYR A 81 0.24 9.54 6.07
C TYR A 81 1.19 10.07 7.16
N GLN A 82 0.70 10.30 8.38
CA GLN A 82 1.51 10.77 9.50
C GLN A 82 2.23 9.65 10.26
N TRP A 83 1.92 8.39 9.96
CA TRP A 83 2.53 7.27 10.67
C TRP A 83 3.88 6.92 10.06
N ALA A 84 4.84 6.65 10.94
CA ALA A 84 6.12 6.11 10.54
C ALA A 84 5.94 4.76 9.86
N TYR A 85 6.79 4.52 8.86
CA TYR A 85 6.92 3.26 8.15
C TYR A 85 8.37 2.81 8.22
N GLU A 86 8.57 1.50 8.18
CA GLU A 86 9.90 0.90 8.16
C GLU A 86 10.19 0.37 6.77
N VAL A 87 11.41 0.57 6.28
CA VAL A 87 11.85 0.04 4.98
C VAL A 87 12.49 -1.31 5.23
N ILE A 88 11.85 -2.38 4.76
CA ILE A 88 12.31 -3.76 4.98
C ILE A 88 13.35 -4.16 3.93
N SER A 89 13.11 -3.77 2.67
CA SER A 89 14.03 -4.04 1.58
C SER A 89 13.91 -2.99 0.49
N ILE A 90 15.03 -2.47 0.03
CA ILE A 90 15.09 -1.56 -1.11
C ILE A 90 14.86 -2.34 -2.40
N GLY A 91 13.95 -1.84 -3.25
CA GLY A 91 13.70 -2.41 -4.57
C GLY A 91 14.86 -2.15 -5.52
N SER A 92 15.06 -3.05 -6.49
CA SER A 92 16.06 -2.89 -7.55
C SER A 92 15.50 -2.19 -8.81
N GLY A 93 14.24 -1.74 -8.77
CA GLY A 93 13.61 -1.05 -9.90
C GLY A 93 14.07 0.41 -10.07
N PRO A 94 13.59 1.12 -11.10
CA PRO A 94 13.85 2.54 -11.25
C PRO A 94 13.13 3.34 -10.15
N VAL A 95 13.77 4.40 -9.66
CA VAL A 95 13.09 5.45 -8.89
C VAL A 95 12.33 6.33 -9.89
N ILE A 96 11.01 6.22 -9.92
CA ILE A 96 10.19 7.05 -10.80
C ILE A 96 9.83 8.33 -10.06
N LYS A 97 10.64 9.38 -10.29
CA LYS A 97 10.28 10.75 -9.89
C LYS A 97 9.28 11.32 -10.89
N TYR A 98 8.25 12.00 -10.38
CA TYR A 98 7.25 12.69 -11.19
C TYR A 98 7.77 14.06 -11.64
#